data_AF-A0A7L4P8B4-F1
#
_entry.id   AF-A0A7L4P8B4-F1
#
_cell.length_a   1.000
_cell.length_b   1.000
_cell.length_c   1.000
_cell.angle_alpha   90.00
_cell.angle_beta   90.00
_cell.angle_gamma   90.00
#
_symmetry.space_group_name_H-M   'P 1'
#
loop_
_entity.id
_entity.type
_entity.pdbx_description
1 polymer ?
#
loop_
_entity_poly.entity_id
_entity_poly.type
_entity_poly.pdbx_seq_one_letter_code
_entity_poly.pdbx_strand_id
1 'polypeptide(L)'
;MLDLWSAVFYIAVALLIAVVGYVLGRAIRHILDSFFRRTGLNDWFRSFNIGRALLRSGYTAGEFFGSVAAWVVYIVFFLLALAYIALNLGYQDSYALILSILYTYVYGFVKFFIISIFGFILVDGFVEYIYKGALSKSEVVVGVVAEYVRIILYLVVITFALEQGGINVSTLSSMLTPITWALAAALVAVLVAESVKKK
;
A
#
# COMPACT_ATOMS: atom_id res chain seq x y z
N MET A 1 -9.64 44.99 -5.12
CA MET A 1 -8.44 44.76 -5.96
C MET A 1 -7.39 44.11 -5.08
N LEU A 2 -6.88 42.95 -5.46
CA LEU A 2 -5.72 42.34 -4.79
C LEU A 2 -4.53 43.31 -4.95
N ASP A 3 -3.92 43.69 -3.83
CA ASP A 3 -2.68 44.46 -3.85
C ASP A 3 -1.56 43.56 -4.38
N LEU A 4 -0.79 44.03 -5.34
CA LEU A 4 0.32 43.28 -5.94
C LEU A 4 1.30 42.80 -4.87
N TRP A 5 1.51 43.59 -3.82
CA TRP A 5 2.34 43.23 -2.68
C TRP A 5 1.81 42.02 -1.92
N SER A 6 0.49 41.95 -1.71
CA SER A 6 -0.14 40.81 -1.06
C SER A 6 0.00 39.52 -1.87
N ALA A 7 -0.18 39.60 -3.19
CA ALA A 7 -0.01 38.46 -4.09
C ALA A 7 1.43 37.92 -4.10
N VAL A 8 2.43 38.82 -4.17
CA VAL A 8 3.84 38.45 -4.10
C VAL A 8 4.17 37.79 -2.75
N PHE A 9 3.64 38.33 -1.66
CA PHE A 9 3.82 37.75 -0.32
C PHE A 9 3.24 36.32 -0.24
N TYR A 10 2.03 36.08 -0.73
CA TYR A 10 1.43 34.75 -0.69
C TYR A 10 2.20 33.72 -1.53
N ILE A 11 2.71 34.12 -2.70
CA ILE A 11 3.55 33.25 -3.53
C ILE A 11 4.87 32.93 -2.81
N ALA A 12 5.48 33.91 -2.15
CA ALA A 12 6.71 33.69 -1.38
C ALA A 12 6.49 32.68 -0.24
N VAL A 13 5.38 32.78 0.50
CA VAL A 13 5.02 31.82 1.55
C VAL A 13 4.75 30.43 0.97
N ALA A 14 4.04 30.34 -0.16
CA ALA A 14 3.77 29.05 -0.82
C ALA A 14 5.06 28.36 -1.31
N LEU A 15 6.01 29.14 -1.85
CA LEU A 15 7.33 28.63 -2.19
C LEU A 15 8.07 28.12 -0.96
N LEU A 16 7.99 28.85 0.17
CA LEU A 16 8.58 28.40 1.43
C LEU A 16 7.97 27.07 1.88
N ILE A 17 6.65 26.90 1.81
CA ILE A 17 5.97 25.63 2.11
C ILE A 17 6.52 24.50 1.24
N ALA A 18 6.62 24.72 -0.08
CA ALA A 18 7.14 23.70 -1.00
C ALA A 18 8.61 23.34 -0.71
N VAL A 19 9.45 24.33 -0.40
CA VAL A 19 10.87 24.11 -0.03
C VAL A 19 10.98 23.30 1.26
N VAL A 20 10.18 23.63 2.29
CA VAL A 20 10.13 22.86 3.53
C VAL A 20 9.73 21.41 3.25
N GLY A 21 8.74 21.19 2.38
CA GLY A 21 8.33 19.86 1.95
C GLY A 21 9.43 19.08 1.25
N TYR A 22 10.21 19.73 0.39
CA TYR A 22 11.36 19.11 -0.28
C TYR A 22 12.43 18.66 0.72
N VAL A 23 12.78 19.53 1.68
CA VAL A 23 13.76 19.21 2.72
C VAL A 23 13.25 18.07 3.60
N LEU A 24 11.99 18.11 4.03
CA LEU A 24 11.37 17.07 4.86
C LEU A 24 11.30 15.73 4.13
N GLY A 25 10.86 15.70 2.87
CA GLY A 25 10.80 14.45 2.11
C GLY A 25 12.19 13.83 1.92
N ARG A 26 13.22 14.65 1.69
CA ARG A 26 14.60 14.17 1.64
C ARG A 26 15.05 13.63 3.00
N ALA A 27 14.76 14.33 4.10
CA ALA A 27 15.09 13.86 5.44
C ALA A 27 14.42 12.52 5.76
N ILE A 28 13.12 12.40 5.51
CA ILE A 28 12.32 11.19 5.73
C ILE A 28 12.89 10.01 4.94
N ARG A 29 13.28 10.22 3.67
CA ARG A 29 13.93 9.18 2.87
C ARG A 29 15.18 8.63 3.56
N HIS A 30 16.06 9.50 4.04
CA HIS A 30 17.30 9.10 4.70
C HIS A 30 17.05 8.43 6.05
N ILE A 31 16.07 8.93 6.82
CA ILE A 31 15.69 8.36 8.12
C ILE A 31 15.16 6.94 7.93
N LEU A 32 14.22 6.74 7.00
CA LEU A 32 13.64 5.42 6.74
C LEU A 32 14.68 4.44 6.19
N ASP A 33 15.49 4.85 5.23
CA ASP A 33 16.56 3.99 4.71
C ASP A 33 17.56 3.60 5.81
N SER A 34 17.99 4.56 6.62
CA SER A 34 18.88 4.30 7.76
C SER A 34 18.23 3.39 8.81
N PHE A 35 16.95 3.59 9.09
CA PHE A 35 16.20 2.78 10.04
C PHE A 35 16.12 1.32 9.59
N PHE A 36 15.77 1.07 8.33
CA PHE A 36 15.67 -0.27 7.76
C PHE A 36 17.03 -0.99 7.68
N ARG A 37 18.11 -0.24 7.40
CA ARG A 37 19.48 -0.78 7.43
C ARG A 37 19.91 -1.15 8.86
N ARG A 38 19.66 -0.27 9.84
CA ARG A 38 20.10 -0.48 11.25
C ARG A 38 19.34 -1.59 11.98
N THR A 39 18.06 -1.77 11.68
CA THR A 39 17.19 -2.76 12.34
C THR A 39 17.29 -4.15 11.71
N GLY A 40 18.01 -4.31 10.60
CA GLY A 40 18.01 -5.55 9.82
C GLY A 40 16.69 -5.84 9.12
N LEU A 41 15.74 -4.89 9.14
CA LEU A 41 14.45 -5.04 8.44
C LEU A 41 14.66 -5.25 6.93
N ASN A 42 15.72 -4.69 6.35
CA ASN A 42 16.07 -4.99 4.97
C ASN A 42 16.21 -6.50 4.74
N ASP A 43 16.97 -7.21 5.57
CA ASP A 43 17.19 -8.65 5.43
C ASP A 43 15.95 -9.47 5.80
N TRP A 44 15.19 -9.03 6.80
CA TRP A 44 13.89 -9.63 7.12
C TRP A 44 12.91 -9.53 5.95
N PHE A 45 12.84 -8.39 5.26
CA PHE A 45 12.00 -8.28 4.06
C PHE A 45 12.45 -9.24 2.95
N ARG A 46 13.75 -9.54 2.82
CA ARG A 46 14.28 -10.50 1.82
C ARG A 46 13.80 -11.93 2.03
N SER A 47 13.38 -12.32 3.24
CA SER A 47 12.82 -13.66 3.46
C SER A 47 11.45 -13.82 2.82
N PHE A 48 10.71 -12.72 2.63
CA PHE A 48 9.39 -12.73 2.00
C PHE A 48 9.45 -12.65 0.47
N ASN A 49 8.41 -13.17 -0.19
CA ASN A 49 8.28 -13.13 -1.65
C ASN A 49 8.31 -11.70 -2.20
N ILE A 50 7.65 -10.76 -1.51
CA ILE A 50 7.59 -9.35 -1.91
C ILE A 50 8.96 -8.68 -1.83
N GLY A 51 9.72 -8.91 -0.75
CA GLY A 51 11.06 -8.32 -0.64
C GLY A 51 12.06 -8.89 -1.64
N ARG A 52 11.94 -10.18 -2.01
CA ARG A 52 12.72 -10.74 -3.13
C ARG A 52 12.37 -10.08 -4.46
N ALA A 53 11.08 -9.83 -4.73
CA ALA A 53 10.64 -9.14 -5.93
C ALA A 53 11.19 -7.70 -5.99
N LEU A 54 11.23 -7.02 -4.84
CA LEU A 54 11.75 -5.66 -4.73
C LEU A 54 13.27 -5.58 -4.93
N LEU A 55 14.02 -6.55 -4.40
CA LEU A 55 15.47 -6.63 -4.68
C LEU A 55 15.77 -6.83 -6.17
N ARG A 56 14.95 -7.61 -6.87
CA ARG A 56 15.11 -7.82 -8.32
C ARG A 56 14.93 -6.54 -9.13
N SER A 57 14.19 -5.55 -8.62
CA SER A 57 14.07 -4.23 -9.25
C SER A 57 15.23 -3.28 -8.90
N GLY A 58 16.23 -3.74 -8.14
CA GLY A 58 17.42 -2.97 -7.79
C GLY A 58 17.26 -2.09 -6.55
N TYR A 59 16.15 -2.21 -5.80
CA TYR A 59 15.89 -1.44 -4.59
C TYR A 59 15.94 -2.32 -3.34
N THR A 60 16.50 -1.81 -2.26
CA THR A 60 16.27 -2.37 -0.91
C THR A 60 14.89 -1.95 -0.38
N ALA A 61 14.36 -2.68 0.61
CA ALA A 61 13.09 -2.32 1.25
C ALA A 61 13.14 -0.89 1.82
N GLY A 62 14.20 -0.53 2.54
CA GLY A 62 14.42 0.81 3.07
C GLY A 62 14.45 1.90 1.99
N GLU A 63 15.14 1.66 0.87
CA GLU A 63 15.19 2.63 -0.23
C GLU A 63 13.84 2.80 -0.92
N PHE A 64 13.09 1.71 -1.12
CA PHE A 64 11.74 1.77 -1.70
C PHE A 64 10.78 2.51 -0.77
N PHE A 65 10.66 2.08 0.49
CA PHE A 65 9.76 2.69 1.47
C PHE A 65 10.13 4.15 1.75
N GLY A 66 11.42 4.45 1.87
CA GLY A 66 11.92 5.82 2.00
C GLY A 66 11.58 6.68 0.78
N SER A 67 11.67 6.13 -0.43
CA SER A 67 11.31 6.85 -1.66
C SER A 67 9.81 7.08 -1.77
N VAL A 68 8.98 6.07 -1.48
CA VAL A 68 7.51 6.20 -1.48
C VAL A 68 7.06 7.24 -0.45
N ALA A 69 7.59 7.19 0.77
CA ALA A 69 7.27 8.16 1.81
C ALA A 69 7.68 9.59 1.41
N ALA A 70 8.86 9.76 0.82
CA ALA A 70 9.31 11.06 0.32
C ALA A 70 8.39 11.60 -0.78
N TRP A 71 7.97 10.75 -1.72
CA TRP A 71 7.01 11.13 -2.76
C TRP A 71 5.67 11.59 -2.18
N VAL A 72 5.14 10.88 -1.19
CA VAL A 72 3.92 11.28 -0.48
C VAL A 72 4.12 12.67 0.14
N VAL A 73 5.23 12.91 0.83
CA VAL A 73 5.53 14.20 1.44
C VAL A 73 5.62 15.31 0.39
N TYR A 74 6.30 15.08 -0.74
CA TYR A 74 6.38 16.07 -1.81
C TYR A 74 5.01 16.43 -2.37
N ILE A 75 4.15 15.43 -2.62
CA ILE A 75 2.78 15.65 -3.11
C ILE A 75 1.97 16.44 -2.08
N VAL A 76 2.03 16.05 -0.80
CA VAL A 76 1.32 16.76 0.28
C VAL A 76 1.72 18.23 0.32
N PHE A 77 3.02 18.53 0.41
CA PHE A 77 3.48 19.91 0.55
C PHE A 77 3.23 20.74 -0.71
N PHE A 78 3.30 20.13 -1.89
CA PHE A 78 2.92 20.79 -3.13
C PHE A 78 1.43 21.16 -3.14
N LEU A 79 0.55 20.22 -2.78
CA LEU A 79 -0.88 20.49 -2.67
C LEU A 79 -1.20 21.53 -1.59
N LEU A 80 -0.51 21.49 -0.46
CA LEU A 80 -0.68 22.50 0.60
C LEU A 80 -0.23 23.90 0.15
N ALA A 81 0.87 24.01 -0.60
CA ALA A 81 1.29 25.27 -1.19
C ALA A 81 0.24 25.83 -2.16
N LEU A 82 -0.34 24.97 -3.01
CA LEU A 82 -1.44 25.35 -3.90
C LEU A 82 -2.71 25.74 -3.15
N ALA A 83 -3.08 24.99 -2.11
CA ALA A 83 -4.23 25.29 -1.26
C ALA A 83 -4.06 26.64 -0.57
N TYR A 84 -2.86 26.95 -0.07
CA TYR A 84 -2.55 28.23 0.55
C TYR A 84 -2.74 29.39 -0.44
N ILE A 85 -2.23 29.26 -1.67
CA ILE A 85 -2.43 30.29 -2.71
C ILE A 85 -3.92 30.45 -3.04
N ALA A 86 -4.63 29.35 -3.28
CA ALA A 86 -6.05 29.37 -3.62
C ALA A 86 -6.89 30.07 -2.54
N LEU A 87 -6.62 29.76 -1.26
CA LEU A 87 -7.31 30.37 -0.13
C LEU A 87 -7.09 31.88 -0.07
N ASN A 88 -5.83 32.34 -0.16
CA ASN A 88 -5.48 33.75 0.01
C ASN A 88 -5.86 34.63 -1.21
N LEU A 89 -5.97 34.03 -2.40
CA LEU A 89 -6.44 34.73 -3.60
C LEU A 89 -7.97 34.72 -3.76
N GLY A 90 -8.70 34.09 -2.84
CA GLY A 90 -10.17 34.05 -2.85
C GLY A 90 -10.79 32.94 -3.72
N TYR A 91 -10.00 31.98 -4.20
CA TYR A 91 -10.48 30.82 -4.96
C TYR A 91 -10.95 29.69 -4.03
N GLN A 92 -12.07 29.92 -3.34
CA GLN A 92 -12.61 28.99 -2.34
C GLN A 92 -12.92 27.59 -2.91
N ASP A 93 -13.49 27.53 -4.12
CA ASP A 93 -13.80 26.25 -4.79
C ASP A 93 -12.53 25.44 -5.07
N SER A 94 -11.48 26.09 -5.57
CA SER A 94 -10.19 25.45 -5.82
C SER A 94 -9.53 24.96 -4.53
N TYR A 95 -9.59 25.76 -3.46
CA TYR A 95 -9.09 25.35 -2.14
C TYR A 95 -9.80 24.08 -1.64
N ALA A 96 -11.14 24.05 -1.70
CA ALA A 96 -11.92 22.90 -1.28
C ALA A 96 -11.61 21.63 -2.11
N LEU A 97 -11.46 21.79 -3.44
CA LEU A 97 -11.07 20.68 -4.32
C LEU A 97 -9.68 20.14 -3.98
N ILE A 98 -8.69 21.00 -3.75
CA ILE A 98 -7.32 20.58 -3.41
C ILE A 98 -7.30 19.81 -2.09
N LEU A 99 -8.02 20.29 -1.07
CA LEU A 99 -8.13 19.56 0.20
C LEU A 99 -8.85 18.22 0.04
N SER A 100 -9.92 18.18 -0.76
CA SER A 100 -10.60 16.92 -1.07
C SER A 100 -9.67 15.91 -1.73
N ILE A 101 -8.83 16.35 -2.67
CA ILE A 101 -7.81 15.51 -3.30
C ILE A 101 -6.80 14.97 -2.27
N LEU A 102 -6.31 15.84 -1.38
CA LEU A 102 -5.37 15.48 -0.33
C LEU A 102 -5.97 14.41 0.60
N TYR A 103 -7.18 14.61 1.11
CA TYR A 103 -7.80 13.67 2.04
C TYR A 103 -8.27 12.37 1.39
N THR A 104 -8.78 12.43 0.16
CA THR A 104 -9.32 11.25 -0.51
C THR A 104 -8.21 10.40 -1.08
N TYR A 105 -7.29 11.00 -1.86
CA TYR A 105 -6.31 10.23 -2.62
C TYR A 105 -4.97 10.11 -1.91
N VAL A 106 -4.47 11.16 -1.26
CA VAL A 106 -3.13 11.08 -0.64
C VAL A 106 -3.20 10.30 0.67
N TYR A 107 -4.14 10.64 1.55
CA TYR A 107 -4.35 9.87 2.77
C TYR A 107 -4.90 8.47 2.47
N GLY A 108 -5.76 8.33 1.46
CA GLY A 108 -6.18 7.03 0.93
C GLY A 108 -5.01 6.17 0.48
N PHE A 109 -4.08 6.72 -0.31
CA PHE A 109 -2.87 6.00 -0.74
C PHE A 109 -2.04 5.50 0.46
N VAL A 110 -1.90 6.30 1.50
CA VAL A 110 -1.19 5.89 2.73
C VAL A 110 -1.91 4.70 3.41
N LYS A 111 -3.24 4.74 3.52
CA LYS A 111 -4.03 3.62 4.06
C LYS A 111 -3.83 2.35 3.23
N PHE A 112 -4.00 2.45 1.91
CA PHE A 112 -3.82 1.34 0.97
C PHE A 112 -2.46 0.68 1.18
N PHE A 113 -1.42 1.51 1.27
CA PHE A 113 -0.05 1.04 1.37
C PHE A 113 0.22 0.34 2.71
N ILE A 114 -0.22 0.93 3.83
CA ILE A 114 -0.10 0.34 5.16
C ILE A 114 -0.85 -1.00 5.22
N ILE A 115 -2.12 -1.03 4.78
CA ILE A 115 -2.96 -2.23 4.82
C ILE A 115 -2.37 -3.33 3.96
N SER A 116 -1.83 -3.00 2.78
CA SER A 116 -1.21 -3.99 1.90
C SER A 116 0.02 -4.63 2.54
N ILE A 117 0.90 -3.84 3.18
CA ILE A 117 2.08 -4.37 3.87
C ILE A 117 1.67 -5.34 4.98
N PHE A 118 0.82 -4.89 5.92
CA PHE A 118 0.40 -5.73 7.04
C PHE A 118 -0.43 -6.93 6.58
N GLY A 119 -1.32 -6.72 5.63
CA GLY A 119 -2.16 -7.78 5.08
C GLY A 119 -1.33 -8.87 4.42
N PHE A 120 -0.35 -8.54 3.59
CA PHE A 120 0.50 -9.56 2.97
C PHE A 120 1.37 -10.31 3.99
N ILE A 121 1.91 -9.63 4.99
CA ILE A 121 2.64 -10.28 6.09
C ILE A 121 1.74 -11.27 6.84
N LEU A 122 0.50 -10.87 7.15
CA LEU A 122 -0.47 -11.74 7.82
C LEU A 122 -0.83 -12.96 6.99
N VAL A 123 -1.01 -12.79 5.68
CA VAL A 123 -1.29 -13.91 4.76
C VAL A 123 -0.12 -14.89 4.71
N ASP A 124 1.11 -14.39 4.60
CA ASP A 124 2.30 -15.24 4.58
C ASP A 124 2.43 -16.05 5.87
N GLY A 125 2.26 -15.39 7.03
CA GLY A 125 2.28 -16.06 8.32
C GLY A 125 1.16 -17.10 8.49
N PHE A 126 -0.06 -16.78 8.04
CA PHE A 126 -1.20 -17.68 8.14
C PHE A 126 -1.05 -18.92 7.24
N VAL A 127 -0.59 -18.74 6.00
CA VAL A 127 -0.38 -19.86 5.07
C VAL A 127 0.75 -20.76 5.55
N GLU A 128 1.83 -20.19 6.08
CA GLU A 128 2.94 -20.97 6.64
C GLU A 128 2.50 -21.75 7.89
N TYR A 129 1.63 -21.17 8.72
CA TYR A 129 1.03 -21.88 9.85
C TYR A 129 0.19 -23.10 9.40
N ILE A 130 -0.63 -22.94 8.36
CA ILE A 130 -1.39 -24.05 7.77
C ILE A 130 -0.44 -25.16 7.29
N TYR A 131 0.61 -24.79 6.56
CA TYR A 131 1.57 -25.74 6.03
C TYR A 131 2.25 -26.55 7.15
N LYS A 132 2.75 -25.86 8.19
CA LYS A 132 3.40 -26.51 9.34
C LYS A 132 2.46 -27.42 10.13
N GLY A 133 1.19 -27.02 10.31
CA GLY A 133 0.20 -27.83 11.02
C GLY A 133 -0.26 -29.07 10.24
N ALA A 134 -0.21 -29.03 8.91
CA ALA A 134 -0.76 -30.08 8.05
C ALA A 134 0.28 -31.10 7.52
N LEU A 135 1.58 -30.87 7.75
CA LEU A 135 2.67 -31.83 7.47
C LEU A 135 2.48 -33.22 8.10
N SER A 136 1.53 -33.41 9.03
CA SER A 136 1.21 -34.73 9.60
C SER A 136 0.37 -35.65 8.70
N LYS A 137 -0.19 -35.19 7.57
CA LYS A 137 -1.21 -35.97 6.83
C LYS A 137 -1.04 -36.16 5.31
N SER A 138 -0.26 -35.34 4.59
CA SER A 138 0.04 -35.45 3.14
C SER A 138 0.78 -34.19 2.64
N GLU A 139 2.07 -34.28 2.30
CA GLU A 139 2.89 -33.10 1.95
C GLU A 139 2.49 -32.45 0.61
N VAL A 140 2.09 -33.26 -0.37
CA VAL A 140 1.80 -32.80 -1.74
C VAL A 140 0.46 -32.05 -1.82
N VAL A 141 -0.60 -32.57 -1.19
CA VAL A 141 -1.93 -31.94 -1.26
C VAL A 141 -1.99 -30.66 -0.42
N VAL A 142 -1.34 -30.67 0.74
CA VAL A 142 -1.25 -29.52 1.63
C VAL A 142 -0.55 -28.33 0.96
N GLY A 143 0.53 -28.57 0.22
CA GLY A 143 1.25 -27.50 -0.47
C GLY A 143 0.39 -26.80 -1.53
N VAL A 144 -0.34 -27.57 -2.34
CA VAL A 144 -1.22 -27.04 -3.37
C VAL A 144 -2.37 -26.21 -2.75
N VAL A 145 -3.03 -26.76 -1.73
CA VAL A 145 -4.12 -26.08 -1.01
C VAL A 145 -3.63 -24.79 -0.35
N ALA A 146 -2.47 -24.82 0.30
CA ALA A 146 -1.88 -23.65 0.96
C ALA A 146 -1.59 -22.50 -0.02
N GLU A 147 -1.07 -22.81 -1.21
CA GLU A 147 -0.82 -21.81 -2.24
C GLU A 147 -2.12 -21.21 -2.80
N TYR A 148 -3.17 -22.03 -3.00
CA TYR A 148 -4.49 -21.52 -3.39
C TYR A 148 -5.06 -20.55 -2.35
N VAL A 149 -4.99 -20.91 -1.06
CA VAL A 149 -5.43 -20.04 0.04
C VAL A 149 -4.64 -18.73 0.03
N ARG A 150 -3.32 -18.78 -0.20
CA ARG A 150 -2.47 -17.57 -0.31
C ARG A 150 -2.99 -16.62 -1.38
N ILE A 151 -3.26 -17.12 -2.58
CA ILE A 151 -3.72 -16.31 -3.71
C ILE A 151 -5.06 -15.64 -3.38
N ILE A 152 -6.02 -16.39 -2.83
CA ILE A 152 -7.33 -15.84 -2.45
C ILE A 152 -7.16 -14.74 -1.39
N LEU A 153 -6.37 -14.99 -0.35
CA LEU A 153 -6.20 -14.02 0.72
C LEU A 153 -5.45 -12.76 0.26
N TYR A 154 -4.46 -12.88 -0.64
CA TYR A 154 -3.84 -11.72 -1.26
C TYR A 154 -4.85 -10.88 -2.06
N LEU A 155 -5.75 -11.52 -2.83
CA LEU A 155 -6.80 -10.80 -3.54
C LEU A 155 -7.72 -10.04 -2.58
N VAL A 156 -8.15 -10.69 -1.50
CA VAL A 156 -8.97 -10.05 -0.45
C VAL A 156 -8.23 -8.85 0.17
N VAL A 157 -6.96 -9.01 0.52
CA VAL A 157 -6.13 -7.92 1.08
C VAL A 157 -6.03 -6.76 0.09
N ILE A 158 -5.77 -7.02 -1.19
CA ILE A 158 -5.65 -5.97 -2.21
C ILE A 158 -6.98 -5.24 -2.40
N THR A 159 -8.09 -5.96 -2.56
CA THR A 159 -9.41 -5.35 -2.73
C THR A 159 -9.78 -4.51 -1.51
N PHE A 160 -9.56 -5.03 -0.31
CA PHE A 160 -9.79 -4.29 0.92
C PHE A 160 -8.90 -3.05 1.03
N ALA A 161 -7.60 -3.19 0.75
CA ALA A 161 -6.67 -2.06 0.77
C ALA A 161 -7.08 -0.96 -0.22
N LEU A 162 -7.49 -1.34 -1.44
CA LEU A 162 -7.93 -0.40 -2.47
C LEU A 162 -9.19 0.35 -2.04
N GLU A 163 -10.16 -0.36 -1.48
CA GLU A 163 -11.39 0.22 -0.95
C GLU A 163 -11.10 1.23 0.17
N GLN A 164 -10.29 0.84 1.16
CA GLN A 164 -9.85 1.73 2.22
C GLN A 164 -8.99 2.89 1.70
N GLY A 165 -8.34 2.70 0.55
CA GLY A 165 -7.58 3.71 -0.16
C GLY A 165 -8.41 4.74 -0.91
N GLY A 166 -9.75 4.67 -0.83
CA GLY A 166 -10.65 5.61 -1.51
C GLY A 166 -10.85 5.28 -2.99
N ILE A 167 -10.38 4.13 -3.45
CA ILE A 167 -10.60 3.66 -4.82
C ILE A 167 -11.91 2.88 -4.84
N ASN A 168 -12.78 3.21 -5.79
CA ASN A 168 -14.01 2.45 -5.99
C ASN A 168 -13.65 1.06 -6.56
N VAL A 169 -13.79 0.04 -5.72
CA VAL A 169 -13.50 -1.35 -6.08
C VAL A 169 -14.71 -2.10 -6.60
N SER A 170 -15.89 -1.48 -6.77
CA SER A 170 -17.12 -2.20 -7.12
C SER A 170 -16.94 -3.10 -8.34
N THR A 171 -16.38 -2.57 -9.42
CA THR A 171 -16.10 -3.32 -10.65
C THR A 171 -15.11 -4.45 -10.41
N LEU A 172 -14.02 -4.18 -9.68
CA LEU A 172 -13.02 -5.18 -9.34
C LEU A 172 -13.66 -6.31 -8.50
N SER A 173 -14.41 -5.97 -7.47
CA SER A 173 -15.12 -6.91 -6.60
C SER A 173 -16.15 -7.73 -7.37
N SER A 174 -16.90 -7.12 -8.30
CA SER A 174 -17.82 -7.86 -9.17
C SER A 174 -17.11 -8.86 -10.07
N MET A 175 -15.90 -8.55 -10.56
CA MET A 175 -15.09 -9.46 -11.36
C MET A 175 -14.39 -10.53 -10.53
N LEU A 176 -13.92 -10.18 -9.32
CA LEU A 176 -13.21 -11.10 -8.43
C LEU A 176 -14.14 -12.07 -7.72
N THR A 177 -15.37 -11.66 -7.38
CA THR A 177 -16.34 -12.52 -6.69
C THR A 177 -16.51 -13.90 -7.35
N PRO A 178 -16.80 -14.02 -8.67
CA PRO A 178 -16.92 -15.32 -9.31
C PRO A 178 -15.61 -16.11 -9.31
N ILE A 179 -14.45 -15.44 -9.45
CA ILE A 179 -13.13 -16.08 -9.38
C ILE A 179 -12.89 -16.66 -7.98
N THR A 180 -13.20 -15.90 -6.93
CA THR A 180 -13.07 -16.33 -5.54
C THR A 180 -13.96 -17.54 -5.24
N TRP A 181 -15.21 -17.53 -5.71
CA TRP A 181 -16.10 -18.69 -5.57
C TRP A 181 -15.61 -19.91 -6.36
N ALA A 182 -15.09 -19.71 -7.57
CA ALA A 182 -14.51 -20.80 -8.37
C ALA A 182 -13.29 -21.43 -7.67
N LEU A 183 -12.39 -20.60 -7.13
CA LEU A 183 -11.22 -21.08 -6.39
C LEU A 183 -11.63 -21.76 -5.08
N ALA A 184 -12.63 -21.23 -4.36
CA ALA A 184 -13.16 -21.85 -3.16
C ALA A 184 -13.80 -23.22 -3.44
N ALA A 185 -14.58 -23.32 -4.52
CA ALA A 185 -15.18 -24.58 -4.96
C ALA A 185 -14.11 -25.62 -5.34
N ALA A 186 -13.06 -25.20 -6.05
CA ALA A 186 -11.93 -26.06 -6.39
C ALA A 186 -11.23 -26.60 -5.13
N LEU A 187 -11.00 -25.75 -4.14
CA LEU A 187 -10.41 -26.14 -2.86
C LEU A 187 -11.25 -27.20 -2.14
N VAL A 188 -12.57 -26.99 -2.05
CA VAL A 188 -13.50 -27.95 -1.45
C VAL A 188 -13.49 -29.28 -2.20
N ALA A 189 -13.51 -29.24 -3.53
CA ALA A 189 -13.48 -30.46 -4.36
C ALA A 189 -12.21 -31.29 -4.12
N VAL A 190 -11.04 -30.64 -4.02
CA VAL A 190 -9.77 -31.31 -3.71
C VAL A 190 -9.82 -31.98 -2.33
N LEU A 191 -10.30 -31.26 -1.31
CA LEU A 191 -10.41 -31.79 0.05
C LEU A 191 -11.37 -33.00 0.13
N VAL A 192 -12.50 -32.92 -0.59
CA VAL A 192 -13.47 -34.03 -0.66
C VAL A 192 -12.83 -35.24 -1.37
N ALA A 193 -12.17 -35.04 -2.51
CA ALA A 193 -11.52 -36.12 -3.25
C ALA A 193 -10.46 -36.85 -2.41
N GLU A 194 -9.67 -36.13 -1.61
CA GLU A 194 -8.69 -36.75 -0.72
C GLU A 194 -9.36 -37.50 0.45
N SER A 195 -10.47 -36.98 0.99
CA SER A 195 -11.22 -37.64 2.06
C SER A 195 -11.83 -38.99 1.61
N VAL A 196 -12.26 -39.08 0.35
CA VAL A 196 -12.81 -40.31 -0.24
C VAL A 196 -11.71 -41.33 -0.51
N LYS A 197 -10.51 -40.91 -0.93
CA LYS A 197 -9.36 -41.83 -1.14
C LYS A 197 -8.78 -42.44 0.14
N LYS A 198 -9.03 -41.82 1.30
CA LYS A 198 -8.57 -42.34 2.61
C LYS A 198 -9.56 -43.31 3.27
N LYS A 199 -10.74 -43.53 2.68
CA LYS A 199 -11.65 -44.63 3.03
C LYS A 199 -11.41 -45.82 2.13
#